data_AF-A0AA96LGA8-F1
#
_entry.id   AF-A0AA96LGA8-F1
#
_cell.length_a   1.000
_cell.length_b   1.000
_cell.length_c   1.000
_cell.angle_alpha   90.00
_cell.angle_beta   90.00
_cell.angle_gamma   90.00
#
_symmetry.space_group_name_H-M   'P 1'
#
loop_
_entity.id
_entity.type
_entity.pdbx_description
1 polymer ?
#
loop_
_entity_poly.entity_id
_entity_poly.type
_entity_poly.pdbx_seq_one_letter_code
_entity_poly.pdbx_strand_id
1 'polypeptide(L)'
;MRRGPKPDFTRKDAQDDLYYEMKFESDKERWVLLKEGSDHVLRAADRKTDLLQAAQERAESKHAHLKIYHADGSLEVETDYTKDSPHFRYPSK
;
A
#
# COMPACT_ATOMS: atom_id res chain seq x y z
N MET A 1 -29.79 10.23 5.14
CA MET A 1 -28.32 9.97 5.13
C MET A 1 -28.04 8.85 4.12
N ARG A 2 -27.60 9.17 2.91
CA ARG A 2 -27.34 8.18 1.84
C ARG A 2 -25.94 7.60 2.06
N ARG A 3 -25.86 6.37 2.60
CA ARG A 3 -24.61 5.60 2.56
C ARG A 3 -24.44 5.14 1.11
N GLY A 4 -23.41 5.65 0.42
CA GLY A 4 -23.07 5.21 -0.93
C GLY A 4 -22.82 3.70 -0.98
N PRO A 5 -23.00 3.05 -2.15
CA PRO A 5 -22.78 1.62 -2.27
C PRO A 5 -21.34 1.29 -1.85
N LYS A 6 -21.20 0.31 -0.95
CA LYS A 6 -19.91 -0.29 -0.64
C LYS A 6 -19.39 -0.94 -1.93
N PRO A 7 -18.10 -0.80 -2.27
CA PRO A 7 -17.54 -1.52 -3.41
C PRO A 7 -17.76 -3.01 -3.20
N ASP A 8 -18.47 -3.60 -4.16
CA ASP A 8 -18.81 -5.02 -4.21
C ASP A 8 -17.57 -5.77 -4.72
N PHE A 9 -16.80 -6.35 -3.80
CA PHE A 9 -15.62 -7.15 -4.11
C PHE A 9 -16.02 -8.55 -4.62
N THR A 10 -16.85 -8.64 -5.66
CA THR A 10 -17.01 -9.90 -6.40
C THR A 10 -16.16 -9.88 -7.66
N ARG A 11 -14.85 -10.14 -7.50
CA ARG A 11 -14.04 -10.65 -8.61
C ARG A 11 -13.41 -11.97 -8.16
N LYS A 12 -13.88 -13.04 -8.79
CA LYS A 12 -13.65 -14.44 -8.42
C LYS A 12 -12.24 -14.95 -8.80
N ASP A 13 -11.33 -14.04 -9.13
CA ASP A 13 -9.90 -14.27 -9.41
C ASP A 13 -8.99 -13.46 -8.45
N ALA A 14 -9.57 -12.73 -7.48
CA ALA A 14 -8.89 -11.81 -6.57
C ALA A 14 -8.42 -12.45 -5.23
N GLN A 15 -8.25 -13.78 -5.19
CA GLN A 15 -8.01 -14.49 -3.93
C GLN A 15 -6.56 -14.30 -3.40
N ASP A 16 -5.62 -13.81 -4.23
CA ASP A 16 -4.20 -13.75 -3.89
C ASP A 16 -3.58 -12.34 -3.94
N ASP A 17 -4.36 -11.32 -4.33
CA ASP A 17 -3.90 -9.93 -4.36
C ASP A 17 -3.67 -9.38 -2.96
N LEU A 18 -2.46 -8.86 -2.72
CA LEU A 18 -2.04 -8.31 -1.45
C LEU A 18 -2.21 -6.79 -1.46
N TYR A 19 -3.21 -6.28 -0.75
CA TYR A 19 -3.42 -4.85 -0.61
C TYR A 19 -2.65 -4.31 0.60
N TYR A 20 -1.87 -3.26 0.36
CA TYR A 20 -1.02 -2.61 1.35
C TYR A 20 -1.25 -1.09 1.37
N GLU A 21 -1.16 -0.51 2.55
CA GLU A 21 -1.28 0.93 2.77
C GLU A 21 -0.04 1.41 3.54
N MET A 22 0.58 2.48 3.06
CA MET A 22 1.70 3.12 3.70
C MET A 22 1.31 4.50 4.19
N LYS A 23 1.44 4.73 5.49
CA LYS A 23 1.00 5.97 6.16
C LYS A 23 2.15 6.54 6.99
N PHE A 24 2.20 7.86 7.11
CA PHE A 24 3.11 8.52 8.02
C PHE A 24 2.44 8.67 9.39
N GLU A 25 3.04 8.06 10.42
CA GLU A 25 2.62 8.17 11.80
C GLU A 25 3.28 9.40 12.42
N SER A 26 2.61 10.56 12.35
CA SER A 26 3.14 11.83 12.86
C SER A 26 3.48 11.79 14.35
N ASP A 27 2.76 11.01 15.15
CA ASP A 27 3.01 10.83 16.59
C ASP A 27 4.40 10.24 16.88
N LYS A 28 4.90 9.37 15.99
CA LYS A 28 6.19 8.68 16.16
C LYS A 28 7.19 9.01 15.06
N GLU A 29 6.89 10.04 14.28
CA GLU A 29 7.69 10.58 13.17
C GLU A 29 8.23 9.52 12.20
N ARG A 30 7.43 8.48 11.90
CA ARG A 30 7.87 7.33 11.12
C ARG A 30 6.81 6.87 10.13
N TRP A 31 7.25 6.18 9.08
CA TRP A 31 6.33 5.53 8.16
C TRP A 31 5.94 4.15 8.67
N VAL A 32 4.70 3.75 8.39
CA VAL A 32 4.17 2.41 8.67
C VAL A 32 3.58 1.80 7.42
N LEU A 33 3.83 0.51 7.21
CA LEU A 33 3.22 -0.33 6.18
C LEU A 33 2.19 -1.22 6.84
N LEU A 34 0.97 -1.16 6.36
CA LEU A 34 -0.21 -1.86 6.86
C LEU A 34 -0.76 -2.74 5.73
N LYS A 35 -1.48 -3.80 6.09
CA LYS A 35 -2.34 -4.49 5.12
C LYS A 35 -3.64 -3.70 5.01
N GLU A 36 -4.13 -3.46 3.79
CA GLU A 36 -5.39 -2.74 3.60
C GLU A 36 -6.53 -3.41 4.36
N GLY A 37 -7.31 -2.61 5.08
CA GLY A 37 -8.39 -3.09 5.93
C GLY A 37 -7.92 -3.79 7.21
N SER A 38 -6.64 -3.69 7.57
CA SER A 38 -6.09 -4.20 8.83
C SER A 38 -5.33 -3.11 9.58
N ASP A 39 -5.57 -3.02 10.88
CA ASP A 39 -4.81 -2.16 11.80
C ASP A 39 -3.43 -2.73 12.15
N HIS A 40 -3.06 -3.90 11.61
CA HIS A 40 -1.79 -4.53 11.90
C HIS A 40 -0.66 -3.90 11.08
N VAL A 41 0.23 -3.18 11.78
CA VAL A 41 1.49 -2.68 11.22
C VAL A 41 2.39 -3.86 10.86
N LEU A 42 2.58 -4.09 9.56
CA LEU A 42 3.47 -5.12 9.03
C LEU A 42 4.95 -4.74 9.21
N ARG A 43 5.24 -3.45 9.02
CA ARG A 43 6.59 -2.89 9.15
C ARG A 43 6.50 -1.39 9.45
N ALA A 44 7.45 -0.88 10.21
CA ALA A 44 7.64 0.55 10.41
C ALA A 44 9.09 0.91 10.09
N ALA A 45 9.31 2.07 9.48
CA ALA A 45 10.64 2.59 9.19
C ALA A 45 10.62 4.12 9.12
N ASP A 46 11.74 4.75 9.44
CA ASP A 46 11.89 6.22 9.34
C ASP A 46 11.86 6.70 7.88
N ARG A 47 12.31 5.84 6.95
CA ARG A 47 12.37 6.14 5.53
C ARG A 47 11.32 5.37 4.75
N LYS A 48 10.62 6.10 3.87
CA LYS A 48 9.68 5.55 2.90
C LYS A 48 10.31 4.45 2.03
N THR A 49 11.57 4.62 1.61
CA THR A 49 12.29 3.65 0.77
C THR A 49 12.41 2.26 1.40
N ASP A 50 12.64 2.18 2.70
CA ASP A 50 12.73 0.91 3.42
C ASP A 50 11.39 0.16 3.43
N LEU A 51 10.27 0.88 3.55
CA LEU A 51 8.95 0.28 3.46
C LEU A 51 8.56 -0.11 2.04
N LEU A 52 8.98 0.67 1.05
CA LEU A 52 8.80 0.34 -0.36
C LEU A 52 9.51 -0.97 -0.71
N GLN A 53 10.74 -1.15 -0.23
CA GLN A 53 11.48 -2.40 -0.42
C GLN A 53 10.74 -3.56 0.27
N ALA A 54 10.29 -3.39 1.51
CA ALA A 54 9.54 -4.42 2.21
C ALA A 54 8.20 -4.78 1.53
N ALA A 55 7.52 -3.80 0.93
CA ALA A 55 6.31 -4.04 0.14
C ALA A 55 6.64 -4.80 -1.14
N GLN A 56 7.72 -4.44 -1.81
CA GLN A 56 8.21 -5.11 -3.01
C GLN A 56 8.59 -6.56 -2.75
N GLU A 57 9.39 -6.85 -1.71
CA GLU A 57 9.78 -8.22 -1.32
C GLU A 57 8.55 -9.11 -1.05
N ARG A 58 7.50 -8.54 -0.47
CA ARG A 58 6.23 -9.26 -0.27
C ARG A 58 5.46 -9.47 -1.57
N ALA A 59 5.56 -8.53 -2.51
CA ALA A 59 4.95 -8.61 -3.82
C ALA A 59 5.70 -9.52 -4.81
N GLU A 60 6.97 -9.85 -4.57
CA GLU A 60 7.69 -10.83 -5.41
C GLU A 60 7.02 -12.22 -5.38
N SER A 61 6.31 -12.51 -4.28
CA SER A 61 5.56 -13.76 -4.14
C SER A 61 4.17 -13.72 -4.79
N LYS A 62 3.53 -12.55 -4.89
CA LYS A 62 2.12 -12.37 -5.29
C LYS A 62 1.86 -10.95 -5.81
N HIS A 63 0.86 -10.77 -6.66
CA HIS A 63 0.42 -9.44 -7.07
C HIS A 63 0.02 -8.61 -5.84
N ALA A 64 0.53 -7.38 -5.71
CA ALA A 64 0.30 -6.54 -4.54
C ALA A 64 -0.02 -5.10 -4.94
N HIS A 65 -1.03 -4.52 -4.31
CA HIS A 65 -1.42 -3.12 -4.52
C HIS A 65 -0.90 -2.30 -3.35
N LEU A 66 -0.16 -1.23 -3.61
CA LEU A 66 0.34 -0.31 -2.59
C LEU A 66 -0.24 1.08 -2.76
N LYS A 67 -0.88 1.56 -1.70
CA LYS A 67 -1.31 2.95 -1.57
C LYS A 67 -0.43 3.67 -0.58
N ILE A 68 0.08 4.84 -0.96
CA ILE A 68 0.93 5.68 -0.13
C ILE A 68 0.14 6.94 0.16
N TYR A 69 -0.01 7.25 1.45
CA TYR A 69 -0.74 8.42 1.91
C TYR A 69 0.22 9.44 2.52
N HIS A 70 -0.09 10.72 2.33
CA HIS A 70 0.53 11.81 3.08
C HIS A 70 0.11 11.78 4.57
N ALA A 71 0.82 12.55 5.40
CA ALA A 71 0.51 12.70 6.81
C ALA A 71 -0.91 13.27 7.08
N ASP A 72 -1.48 14.03 6.13
CA ASP A 72 -2.85 14.53 6.23
C ASP A 72 -3.92 13.49 5.84
N GLY A 73 -3.50 12.31 5.36
CA GLY A 73 -4.38 11.23 4.93
C GLY A 73 -4.77 11.28 3.45
N SER A 74 -4.34 12.29 2.68
CA SER A 74 -4.51 12.30 1.23
C SER A 74 -3.64 11.23 0.55
N LEU A 75 -4.16 10.61 -0.50
CA LEU A 75 -3.44 9.62 -1.31
C LEU A 75 -2.37 10.34 -2.14
N GLU A 76 -1.10 10.00 -1.91
CA GLU A 76 0.06 10.50 -2.64
C GLU A 76 0.34 9.67 -3.89
N VAL A 77 0.40 8.34 -3.75
CA VAL A 77 0.71 7.40 -4.83
C VAL A 77 -0.12 6.14 -4.67
N GLU A 78 -0.62 5.61 -5.79
CA GLU A 78 -1.15 4.25 -5.90
C GLU A 78 -0.34 3.52 -6.96
N THR A 79 0.20 2.35 -6.60
CA THR A 79 1.00 1.54 -7.52
C THR A 79 0.72 0.07 -7.31
N ASP A 80 0.74 -0.68 -8.41
CA ASP A 80 0.59 -2.12 -8.41
C ASP A 80 1.98 -2.76 -8.58
N TYR A 81 2.26 -3.77 -7.77
CA TYR A 81 3.46 -4.58 -7.83
C TYR A 81 3.09 -5.94 -8.39
N THR A 82 3.70 -6.29 -9.51
CA THR A 82 3.54 -7.61 -10.10
C THR A 82 4.92 -8.21 -10.26
N LYS A 83 5.02 -9.53 -10.08
CA LYS A 83 6.26 -10.26 -10.35
C LYS A 83 6.83 -9.99 -11.74
N ASP A 84 5.97 -9.67 -12.71
CA ASP A 84 6.31 -9.45 -14.12
C ASP A 84 6.69 -7.98 -14.42
N SER A 85 6.45 -7.05 -13.49
CA SER A 85 6.73 -5.62 -13.69
C SER A 85 7.25 -4.96 -12.41
N PRO A 86 8.51 -5.18 -12.04
CA PRO A 86 9.13 -4.53 -10.87
C PRO A 86 9.50 -3.05 -11.11
N HIS A 87 8.99 -2.42 -12.18
CA HIS A 87 9.47 -1.10 -12.59
C HIS A 87 8.78 0.02 -11.81
N PHE A 88 9.44 0.46 -10.73
CA PHE A 88 9.11 1.69 -10.03
C PHE A 88 9.37 2.88 -10.96
N ARG A 89 8.34 3.41 -11.62
CA ARG A 89 8.43 4.72 -12.28
C ARG A 89 8.17 5.78 -11.23
N TYR A 90 9.24 6.28 -10.61
CA TYR A 90 9.16 7.59 -9.96
C TYR A 90 8.78 8.60 -11.06
N PRO A 91 7.73 9.42 -10.90
CA PRO A 91 7.61 10.60 -11.73
C PRO A 91 8.85 11.46 -11.46
N SER A 92 9.74 11.56 -12.45
CA SER A 92 10.84 12.52 -12.44
C SER A 92 10.21 13.91 -12.28
N LYS A 93 10.49 14.56 -11.15
CA LYS A 93 10.25 16.00 -10.97
C LYS A 93 10.98 16.80 -12.04
#